data_AF-A0A2G4SFY2-F1
#
_entry.id   AF-A0A2G4SFY2-F1
#
_cell.length_a   1.000
_cell.length_b   1.000
_cell.length_c   1.000
_cell.angle_alpha   90.00
_cell.angle_beta   90.00
_cell.angle_gamma   90.00
#
_symmetry.space_group_name_H-M   'P 1'
#
loop_
_entity.id
_entity.type
_entity.pdbx_description
1 polymer ?
#
loop_
_entity_poly.entity_id
_entity_poly.type
_entity_poly.pdbx_seq_one_letter_code
_entity_poly.pdbx_strand_id
1 'polypeptide(L)'
;MLPPDVQAAFTLIMNMYWQFLTLGWPILEKKKYHRTDTKEVKDIGFVKTTVLQRLGYIPVFFFLVEFFAKEEYPGPYRGVEKGLLVLYQLLTGLSIAQMARFIPSSSFHAIYNAFYVK
;
A
#
# COMPACT_ATOMS: atom_id res chain seq x y z
N MET A 1 17.13 21.61 -20.61
CA MET A 1 16.32 20.63 -21.36
C MET A 1 16.99 19.28 -21.22
N LEU A 2 16.21 18.20 -21.01
CA LEU A 2 16.79 16.86 -20.95
C LEU A 2 17.30 16.45 -22.34
N PRO A 3 18.36 15.65 -22.42
CA PRO A 3 18.82 15.06 -23.68
C PRO A 3 17.70 14.29 -24.40
N PRO A 4 17.66 14.27 -25.75
CA PRO A 4 16.56 13.67 -26.52
C PRO A 4 16.32 12.19 -26.21
N ASP A 5 17.41 11.45 -26.00
CA ASP A 5 17.47 10.05 -25.59
C ASP A 5 16.88 9.82 -24.19
N VAL A 6 17.19 10.71 -23.25
CA VAL A 6 16.61 10.68 -21.89
C VAL A 6 15.12 11.00 -21.95
N GLN A 7 14.71 11.92 -22.83
CA GLN A 7 13.31 12.31 -22.99
C GLN A 7 12.47 11.18 -23.62
N ALA A 8 13.05 10.44 -24.58
CA ALA A 8 12.43 9.25 -25.15
C ALA A 8 12.28 8.12 -24.11
N ALA A 9 13.33 7.84 -23.34
CA ALA A 9 13.28 6.84 -22.27
C ALA A 9 12.25 7.21 -21.18
N PHE A 10 12.20 8.48 -20.79
CA PHE A 10 11.21 8.99 -19.85
C PHE A 10 9.78 8.78 -20.36
N THR A 11 9.52 9.15 -21.62
CA THR A 11 8.21 9.00 -22.25
C THR A 11 7.81 7.52 -22.35
N LEU A 12 8.77 6.64 -22.66
CA LEU A 12 8.54 5.19 -22.69
C LEU A 12 8.13 4.64 -21.32
N ILE A 13 8.85 5.03 -20.26
CA ILE A 13 8.54 4.64 -18.88
C ILE A 13 7.15 5.16 -18.47
N MET A 14 6.84 6.42 -18.79
CA MET A 14 5.54 7.01 -18.50
C MET A 14 4.41 6.24 -19.21
N ASN A 15 4.61 5.92 -20.49
CA ASN A 15 3.62 5.20 -21.27
C ASN A 15 3.51 3.73 -20.91
N MET A 16 4.53 3.08 -20.35
CA MET A 16 4.46 1.67 -19.97
C MET A 16 3.94 1.47 -18.54
N TYR A 17 4.41 2.29 -17.60
CA TYR A 17 4.20 2.04 -16.17
C TYR A 17 3.30 3.08 -15.49
N TRP A 18 3.07 4.23 -16.12
CA TRP A 18 2.32 5.35 -15.53
C TRP A 18 0.98 5.64 -16.21
N GLN A 19 0.48 4.74 -17.06
CA GLN A 19 -0.85 4.86 -17.69
C GLN A 19 -1.99 5.01 -16.67
N PHE A 20 -1.79 4.56 -15.42
CA PHE A 20 -2.76 4.71 -14.36
C PHE A 20 -3.08 6.19 -14.05
N LEU A 21 -2.18 7.14 -14.32
CA LEU A 21 -2.45 8.58 -14.16
C LEU A 21 -3.54 9.07 -15.12
N THR A 22 -3.73 8.36 -16.22
CA THR A 22 -4.66 8.71 -17.31
C THR A 22 -5.89 7.82 -17.37
N LEU A 23 -5.92 6.72 -16.62
CA LEU A 23 -7.05 5.80 -16.61
C LEU A 23 -8.15 6.28 -15.66
N GLY A 24 -9.40 6.12 -16.08
CA GLY A 24 -10.56 6.33 -15.22
C GLY A 24 -10.49 5.40 -14.00
N TRP A 25 -10.80 5.95 -12.84
CA TRP A 25 -10.71 5.25 -11.57
C TRP A 25 -11.73 4.11 -11.47
N PRO A 26 -11.34 2.90 -11.03
CA PRO A 26 -12.29 1.83 -10.78
C PRO A 26 -13.18 2.21 -9.59
N ILE A 27 -14.49 2.18 -9.82
CA ILE A 27 -15.49 2.38 -8.77
C ILE A 27 -15.63 1.07 -8.00
N LEU A 28 -15.34 1.10 -6.69
CA LEU A 28 -15.47 -0.08 -5.84
C LEU A 28 -16.92 -0.32 -5.43
N GLU A 29 -17.48 -1.47 -5.83
CA GLU A 29 -18.75 -1.95 -5.30
C GLU A 29 -18.59 -2.47 -3.88
N LYS A 30 -19.28 -1.85 -2.92
CA LYS A 30 -19.22 -2.26 -1.51
C LYS A 30 -19.90 -3.62 -1.32
N LYS A 31 -19.13 -4.65 -1.00
CA LYS A 31 -19.69 -5.92 -0.50
C LYS A 31 -20.22 -5.73 0.93
N LYS A 32 -21.34 -6.38 1.28
CA LYS A 32 -21.91 -6.37 2.64
C LYS A 32 -20.94 -7.05 3.62
N TYR A 33 -20.69 -6.45 4.79
CA TYR A 33 -19.84 -7.04 5.84
C TYR A 33 -20.55 -7.24 7.17
N HIS A 34 -20.13 -8.30 7.87
CA HIS A 34 -20.35 -8.47 9.29
C HIS A 34 -19.49 -7.47 10.07
N ARG A 35 -20.13 -6.62 10.90
CA ARG A 35 -19.45 -5.69 11.81
C ARG A 35 -18.56 -6.50 12.75
N THR A 36 -17.27 -6.53 12.46
CA THR A 36 -16.23 -6.87 13.44
C THR A 36 -15.65 -5.55 13.92
N ASP A 37 -15.57 -5.35 15.23
CA ASP A 37 -15.00 -4.12 15.78
C ASP A 37 -13.59 -3.87 15.23
N THR A 38 -13.33 -2.62 14.87
CA THR A 38 -12.03 -2.23 14.32
C THR A 38 -11.00 -2.21 15.45
N LYS A 39 -9.94 -3.00 15.28
CA LYS A 39 -8.77 -3.07 16.15
C LYS A 39 -7.72 -2.06 15.71
N GLU A 40 -6.92 -1.64 16.69
CA GLU A 40 -5.77 -0.77 16.46
C GLU A 40 -4.52 -1.59 16.13
N VAL A 41 -3.67 -1.04 15.26
CA VAL A 41 -2.33 -1.57 14.99
C VAL A 41 -1.37 -1.14 16.09
N LYS A 42 -0.65 -2.09 16.70
CA LYS A 42 0.36 -1.79 17.72
C LYS A 42 1.50 -0.98 17.09
N ASP A 43 2.07 -0.03 17.84
CA ASP A 43 3.21 0.80 17.40
C ASP A 43 3.03 1.50 16.04
N ILE A 44 1.79 1.80 15.62
CA ILE A 44 1.53 2.41 14.31
C ILE A 44 2.25 3.76 14.11
N GLY A 45 2.51 4.51 15.19
CA GLY A 45 3.28 5.75 15.15
C GLY A 45 4.71 5.54 14.63
N PHE A 46 5.36 4.45 15.02
CA PHE A 46 6.69 4.08 14.54
C PHE A 46 6.67 3.75 13.05
N VAL A 47 5.67 2.99 12.60
CA VAL A 47 5.45 2.65 11.18
C VAL A 47 5.28 3.92 10.35
N LYS A 48 4.36 4.80 10.75
CA LYS A 48 4.09 6.08 10.08
C LYS A 48 5.35 6.93 9.97
N THR A 49 6.08 7.08 11.07
CA THR A 49 7.31 7.88 11.11
C THR A 49 8.35 7.30 10.17
N THR A 50 8.59 5.98 10.21
CA THR A 50 9.59 5.33 9.36
C THR A 50 9.25 5.46 7.87
N VAL A 51 7.99 5.22 7.51
CA VAL A 51 7.51 5.30 6.13
C VAL A 51 7.63 6.73 5.59
N LEU A 52 7.18 7.72 6.36
CA LEU A 52 7.26 9.14 5.98
C LEU A 52 8.70 9.65 5.91
N GLN A 53 9.58 9.24 6.82
CA GLN A 53 11.00 9.63 6.77
C GLN A 53 11.73 9.06 5.56
N ARG A 54 11.38 7.83 5.13
CA ARG A 54 12.04 7.19 3.99
C ARG A 54 11.50 7.63 2.63
N LEU A 55 10.21 7.92 2.54
CA LEU A 55 9.54 8.18 1.26
C LEU A 55 9.01 9.61 1.10
N GLY A 56 8.77 10.33 2.20
CA GLY A 56 8.06 11.61 2.17
C GLY A 56 6.55 11.45 2.02
N TYR A 57 5.81 12.55 2.13
CA TYR A 57 4.34 12.53 2.13
C TYR A 57 3.72 12.14 0.78
N ILE A 58 4.28 12.63 -0.34
CA ILE A 58 3.68 12.44 -1.67
C ILE A 58 3.68 10.97 -2.08
N PRO A 59 4.80 10.22 -2.04
CA PRO A 59 4.79 8.81 -2.45
C PRO A 59 3.95 7.93 -1.52
N VAL A 60 3.87 8.28 -0.23
CA VAL A 60 3.05 7.55 0.75
C VAL A 60 1.57 7.77 0.48
N PHE A 61 1.15 9.02 0.27
CA PHE A 61 -0.22 9.35 -0.14
C PHE A 61 -0.58 8.62 -1.41
N PHE A 62 0.29 8.72 -2.41
CA PHE A 62 0.10 8.11 -3.71
C PHE A 62 -0.05 6.58 -3.58
N PHE A 63 0.84 5.89 -2.86
CA PHE A 63 0.69 4.46 -2.61
C PHE A 63 -0.65 4.12 -1.94
N LEU A 64 -1.03 4.86 -0.90
CA LEU A 64 -2.25 4.55 -0.14
C LEU A 64 -3.52 4.75 -0.97
N VAL A 65 -3.58 5.80 -1.79
CA VAL A 65 -4.80 6.16 -2.54
C VAL A 65 -4.87 5.44 -3.89
N GLU A 66 -3.74 5.31 -4.57
CA GLU A 66 -3.70 4.92 -5.99
C GLU A 66 -3.36 3.45 -6.17
N PHE A 67 -2.64 2.87 -5.22
CA PHE A 67 -2.25 1.46 -5.29
C PHE A 67 -3.07 0.64 -4.30
N PHE A 68 -3.03 1.00 -3.03
CA PHE A 68 -3.64 0.21 -1.98
C PHE A 68 -5.16 0.36 -1.97
N ALA A 69 -5.72 1.57 -1.98
CA ALA A 69 -7.17 1.77 -1.83
C ALA A 69 -8.04 1.26 -3.00
N LYS A 70 -7.46 0.62 -4.02
CA LYS A 70 -8.17 -0.02 -5.13
C LYS A 70 -8.90 -1.30 -4.74
N GLU A 71 -8.54 -1.92 -3.62
CA GLU A 71 -9.16 -3.16 -3.15
C GLU A 71 -9.43 -3.11 -1.65
N GLU A 72 -10.30 -4.00 -1.19
CA GLU A 72 -10.59 -4.15 0.22
C GLU A 72 -9.78 -5.31 0.81
N TYR A 73 -9.02 -5.01 1.86
CA TYR A 73 -8.13 -6.00 2.48
C TYR A 73 -8.77 -6.62 3.72
N PRO A 74 -8.56 -7.92 3.96
CA PRO A 74 -9.13 -8.62 5.09
C PRO A 74 -8.59 -8.12 6.44
N GLY A 75 -9.29 -8.49 7.51
CA GLY A 75 -8.87 -8.27 8.89
C GLY A 75 -9.49 -7.01 9.53
N PRO A 76 -9.58 -6.99 10.87
CA PRO A 76 -10.31 -5.95 11.60
C PRO A 76 -9.43 -4.71 11.84
N TYR A 77 -8.74 -4.19 10.83
CA TYR A 77 -7.86 -3.01 10.96
C TYR A 77 -8.29 -1.91 10.00
N ARG A 78 -7.96 -0.66 10.32
CA ARG A 78 -8.22 0.47 9.42
C ARG A 78 -7.49 0.28 8.10
N GLY A 79 -8.17 0.52 6.98
CA GLY A 79 -7.60 0.34 5.64
C GLY A 79 -6.27 1.07 5.45
N VAL A 80 -6.20 2.34 5.88
CA VAL A 80 -4.97 3.13 5.84
C VAL A 80 -3.82 2.47 6.61
N GLU A 81 -4.09 1.91 7.79
CA GLU A 81 -3.07 1.27 8.63
C GLU A 81 -2.59 -0.05 8.01
N LYS A 82 -3.48 -0.82 7.39
CA LYS A 82 -3.11 -2.01 6.60
C LYS A 82 -2.16 -1.63 5.46
N GLY A 83 -2.48 -0.57 4.72
CA GLY A 83 -1.64 -0.08 3.63
C GLY A 83 -0.27 0.37 4.11
N LEU A 84 -0.21 1.08 5.25
CA LEU A 84 1.04 1.47 5.87
C LEU A 84 1.89 0.28 6.30
N LEU A 85 1.29 -0.81 6.80
CA LEU A 85 2.02 -2.03 7.15
C LEU A 85 2.60 -2.73 5.93
N VAL A 86 1.85 -2.80 4.82
CA VAL A 86 2.36 -3.33 3.55
C VAL A 86 3.51 -2.48 3.04
N LEU A 87 3.35 -1.15 3.04
CA LEU A 87 4.40 -0.23 2.59
C LEU A 87 5.66 -0.32 3.48
N TYR A 88 5.47 -0.47 4.80
CA TYR A 88 6.57 -0.68 5.73
C TYR A 88 7.30 -2.00 5.48
N GLN A 89 6.57 -3.09 5.21
CA GLN A 89 7.17 -4.37 4.82
C GLN A 89 8.00 -4.23 3.54
N LEU A 90 7.48 -3.54 2.52
CA LEU A 90 8.21 -3.26 1.28
C LEU A 90 9.52 -2.50 1.52
N LEU A 91 9.51 -1.53 2.43
CA LEU A 91 10.69 -0.71 2.74
C LEU A 91 11.75 -1.43 3.59
N THR A 92 11.32 -2.41 4.38
CA THR A 92 12.20 -3.05 5.39
C THR A 92 12.57 -4.48 5.05
N GLY A 93 11.85 -5.13 4.13
CA GLY A 93 12.06 -6.52 3.75
C GLY A 93 11.73 -7.53 4.87
N LEU A 94 10.98 -7.11 5.89
CA LEU A 94 10.64 -7.99 7.01
C LEU A 94 9.75 -9.15 6.57
N SER A 95 10.02 -10.31 7.13
CA SER A 95 9.17 -11.49 6.96
C SER A 95 7.82 -11.32 7.64
N ILE A 96 6.84 -12.12 7.23
CA ILE A 96 5.50 -12.17 7.85
C ILE A 96 5.59 -12.47 9.35
N ALA A 97 6.56 -13.29 9.76
CA ALA A 97 6.81 -13.58 11.18
C ALA A 97 7.30 -12.34 11.94
N GLN A 98 8.13 -11.49 11.34
CA GLN A 98 8.61 -10.25 11.96
C GLN A 98 7.52 -9.17 12.01
N MET A 99 6.61 -9.16 11.04
CA MET A 99 5.43 -8.28 11.04
C MET A 99 4.43 -8.59 12.17
N ALA A 100 4.56 -9.76 12.82
CA ALA A 100 3.78 -10.16 14.00
C ALA A 100 3.85 -9.16 15.16
N ARG A 101 4.90 -8.32 15.17
CA ARG A 101 5.07 -7.22 16.13
C ARG A 101 3.90 -6.24 16.13
N PHE A 102 3.34 -5.94 14.96
CA PHE A 102 2.33 -4.89 14.79
C PHE A 102 0.91 -5.45 14.83
N ILE A 103 0.68 -6.58 14.16
CA ILE A 103 -0.59 -7.31 14.11
C ILE A 103 -0.31 -8.83 14.06
N PRO A 104 -1.27 -9.71 14.40
CA PRO A 104 -1.07 -11.16 14.33
C PRO A 104 -0.61 -11.60 12.93
N SER A 105 0.34 -12.55 12.87
CA SER A 105 0.89 -13.05 11.60
C SER A 105 -0.20 -13.54 10.64
N SER A 106 -1.23 -14.21 11.15
CA SER A 106 -2.37 -14.67 10.33
C SER A 106 -3.13 -13.52 9.68
N SER A 107 -3.30 -12.40 10.39
CA SER A 107 -3.96 -11.20 9.87
C SER A 107 -3.08 -10.52 8.82
N PHE A 108 -1.78 -10.39 9.08
CA PHE A 108 -0.86 -9.82 8.10
C PHE A 108 -0.73 -10.72 6.86
N HIS A 109 -0.66 -12.04 7.04
CA HIS A 109 -0.61 -13.01 5.94
C HIS A 109 -1.85 -12.93 5.05
N ALA A 110 -3.05 -12.73 5.63
CA ALA A 110 -4.27 -12.52 4.86
C ALA A 110 -4.21 -11.23 4.01
N ILE A 111 -3.70 -10.14 4.58
CA ILE A 111 -3.48 -8.87 3.85
C ILE A 111 -2.42 -9.08 2.76
N TYR A 112 -1.32 -9.74 3.08
CA TYR A 112 -0.22 -10.05 2.17
C TYR A 112 -0.71 -10.85 0.97
N ASN A 113 -1.45 -11.95 1.18
CA ASN A 113 -1.99 -12.75 0.09
C ASN A 113 -2.93 -11.94 -0.80
N ALA A 114 -3.82 -11.15 -0.20
CA ALA A 114 -4.74 -10.29 -0.94
C ALA A 114 -4.00 -9.22 -1.75
N PHE A 115 -2.87 -8.71 -1.26
CA PHE A 115 -2.08 -7.68 -1.95
C PHE A 115 -1.15 -8.24 -3.03
N TYR A 116 -0.43 -9.33 -2.75
CA TYR A 116 0.68 -9.82 -3.59
C TYR A 116 0.35 -11.04 -4.45
N VAL A 117 -0.49 -11.95 -3.95
CA VAL A 117 -0.59 -13.30 -4.53
C VAL A 117 -1.76 -13.41 -5.52
N LYS A 118 -2.87 -12.70 -5.27
CA LYS A 118 -4.13 -12.73 -6.03
C LYS A 118 -4.60 -14.13 -6.42
#